data_AF-A0A2N3EQE4-F1
#
_entry.id   AF-A0A2N3EQE4-F1
#
_cell.length_a   1.000
_cell.length_b   1.000
_cell.length_c   1.000
_cell.angle_alpha   90.00
_cell.angle_beta   90.00
_cell.angle_gamma   90.00
#
_symmetry.space_group_name_H-M   'P 1'
#
loop_
_entity.id
_entity.type
_entity.pdbx_description
1 polymer ?
#
loop_
_entity_poly.entity_id
_entity_poly.type
_entity_poly.pdbx_seq_one_letter_code
_entity_poly.pdbx_strand_id
1 'polypeptide(L)' 'MRANRRGIKEMDIILGHYAEARLGAMDAPTLDLFDAFLSENDHDLYQWVTGQGVAPDRFAPLIDDIARHAFSRK' A
#
# COMPACT_ATOMS: atom_id res chain seq x y z
N MET A 1 7.60 24.95 6.37
CA MET A 1 8.64 24.05 5.81
C MET A 1 8.50 22.71 6.50
N ARG A 2 7.93 21.68 5.86
CA ARG A 2 7.75 20.34 6.45
C ARG A 2 8.27 19.32 5.45
N ALA A 3 9.42 18.76 5.73
CA ALA A 3 10.08 17.77 4.89
C ALA A 3 9.25 16.48 4.89
N ASN A 4 8.41 16.27 3.87
CA ASN A 4 7.68 15.01 3.70
C ASN A 4 7.61 14.59 2.22
N ARG A 5 8.74 14.72 1.53
CA ARG A 5 9.03 13.96 0.31
C ARG A 5 10.25 13.10 0.58
N ARG A 6 10.07 11.97 1.26
CA ARG A 6 10.99 10.83 1.16
C ARG A 6 10.16 9.56 1.34
N GLY A 7 9.44 9.21 0.28
CA GLY A 7 9.00 7.83 0.14
C GLY A 7 10.22 6.93 0.24
N ILE A 8 10.08 5.87 1.02
CA ILE A 8 11.11 4.84 1.08
C ILE A 8 11.04 4.05 -0.22
N LYS A 9 12.20 3.82 -0.82
CA LYS A 9 12.32 3.15 -2.13
C LYS A 9 11.60 1.80 -2.12
N GLU A 10 11.57 1.15 -0.96
CA GLU A 10 10.86 -0.09 -0.70
C GLU A 10 9.36 0.03 -0.96
N MET A 11 8.70 1.11 -0.50
CA MET A 11 7.27 1.29 -0.78
C MET A 11 7.00 1.63 -2.22
N ASP A 12 7.85 2.44 -2.86
CA ASP A 12 7.71 2.72 -4.31
C ASP A 12 7.73 1.41 -5.12
N ILE A 13 8.61 0.47 -4.76
CA ILE A 13 8.72 -0.83 -5.42
C ILE A 13 7.50 -1.72 -5.14
N ILE A 14 7.04 -1.77 -3.88
CA ILE A 14 5.89 -2.60 -3.48
C ILE A 14 4.62 -2.09 -4.16
N LEU A 15 4.33 -0.80 -4.04
CA LEU A 15 3.13 -0.18 -4.60
C LEU A 15 3.17 -0.14 -6.12
N GLY A 16 4.35 0.10 -6.72
CA GLY A 16 4.53 0.06 -8.17
C GLY A 16 4.15 -1.29 -8.77
N HIS A 17 4.73 -2.39 -8.27
CA HIS A 17 4.39 -3.72 -8.76
C HIS A 17 2.93 -4.11 -8.47
N TYR A 18 2.40 -3.70 -7.32
CA TYR A 18 1.00 -3.96 -6.98
C TYR A 18 0.05 -3.23 -7.91
N ALA A 19 0.30 -1.94 -8.17
CA ALA A 19 -0.50 -1.14 -9.10
C ALA A 19 -0.44 -1.70 -10.52
N GLU A 20 0.74 -2.06 -11.01
CA GLU A 20 0.88 -2.69 -12.34
C GLU A 20 0.06 -3.97 -12.48
N ALA A 21 -0.03 -4.79 -11.42
CA ALA A 21 -0.73 -6.06 -11.46
C ALA A 21 -2.24 -5.97 -11.16
N ARG A 22 -2.67 -5.06 -10.28
CA ARG A 22 -4.04 -5.02 -9.75
C ARG A 22 -4.85 -3.81 -10.19
N LEU A 23 -4.24 -2.67 -10.50
CA LEU A 23 -4.95 -1.40 -10.75
C LEU A 23 -5.95 -1.51 -11.91
N GLY A 24 -5.61 -2.27 -12.96
CA GLY A 24 -6.51 -2.52 -14.10
C GLY A 24 -7.72 -3.41 -13.80
N ALA A 25 -7.73 -4.10 -12.66
CA ALA A 25 -8.80 -5.02 -12.24
C ALA A 25 -9.58 -4.51 -11.01
N MET A 26 -9.20 -3.36 -10.44
CA MET A 26 -9.90 -2.76 -9.30
C MET A 26 -11.23 -2.14 -9.75
N ASP A 27 -12.24 -2.26 -8.90
CA ASP A 27 -13.50 -1.52 -9.05
C ASP A 27 -13.40 -0.12 -8.44
N ALA A 28 -14.38 0.73 -8.74
CA ALA A 28 -14.42 2.12 -8.25
C ALA A 28 -14.24 2.26 -6.72
N PRO A 29 -14.94 1.49 -5.85
CA PRO A 29 -14.74 1.63 -4.41
C PRO A 29 -13.35 1.17 -3.95
N THR A 30 -12.73 0.21 -4.63
CA THR A 30 -11.35 -0.20 -4.31
C THR A 30 -10.34 0.85 -4.75
N LEU A 31 -10.56 1.52 -5.88
CA LEU A 31 -9.74 2.65 -6.32
C LEU A 31 -9.80 3.80 -5.32
N ASP A 32 -11.01 4.17 -4.85
CA ASP A 32 -11.16 5.21 -3.83
C ASP A 32 -10.43 4.86 -2.53
N LEU A 33 -10.50 3.58 -2.12
CA LEU A 33 -9.79 3.09 -0.94
C LEU A 33 -8.27 3.12 -1.14
N PHE A 34 -7.79 2.76 -2.34
CA PHE A 34 -6.39 2.79 -2.70
C PHE A 34 -5.84 4.23 -2.72
N ASP A 35 -6.58 5.19 -3.27
CA ASP A 35 -6.21 6.61 -3.25
C ASP A 35 -6.15 7.16 -1.82
N ALA A 36 -7.10 6.77 -0.97
CA ALA A 36 -7.07 7.12 0.46
C ALA A 36 -5.86 6.49 1.17
N PHE A 37 -5.47 5.28 0.79
CA PHE A 37 -4.29 4.59 1.31
C PHE A 37 -2.99 5.28 0.88
N LEU A 38 -2.87 5.68 -0.39
CA LEU A 38 -1.71 6.42 -0.91
C LEU A 38 -1.52 7.81 -0.27
N SER A 39 -2.55 8.33 0.39
CA SER A 39 -2.49 9.61 1.11
C SER A 39 -1.85 9.50 2.50
N GLU A 40 -1.63 8.29 3.00
CA GLU A 40 -0.99 8.02 4.30
C GLU A 40 0.55 8.10 4.20
N ASN A 41 1.25 8.01 5.33
CA ASN A 41 2.71 8.09 5.36
C ASN A 41 3.36 6.79 4.89
N ASP A 42 4.32 6.86 3.96
CA ASP A 42 5.03 5.67 3.43
C ASP A 42 5.66 4.78 4.52
N HIS A 43 6.11 5.36 5.64
CA HIS A 43 6.61 4.57 6.77
C HIS A 43 5.50 3.75 7.45
N ASP A 44 4.33 4.37 7.65
CA ASP A 44 3.17 3.71 8.24
C ASP A 44 2.65 2.63 7.27
N LEU A 45 2.57 2.94 5.98
CA LEU A 45 2.21 1.98 4.93
C LEU A 45 3.14 0.77 4.95
N TYR A 46 4.44 0.99 5.03
CA TYR A 46 5.43 -0.08 5.12
C TYR A 46 5.23 -0.92 6.38
N GLN A 47 5.02 -0.30 7.54
CA GLN A 47 4.76 -1.01 8.78
C GLN A 47 3.48 -1.86 8.70
N TRP A 48 2.43 -1.35 8.05
CA TRP A 48 1.18 -2.09 7.88
C TRP A 48 1.32 -3.28 6.94
N VAL A 49 1.96 -3.09 5.77
CA VAL A 49 2.19 -4.15 4.78
C VAL A 49 3.11 -5.24 5.34
N THR A 50 4.12 -4.87 6.13
CA THR A 50 5.05 -5.83 6.77
C THR A 50 4.51 -6.44 8.07
N GLY A 51 3.33 -6.02 8.55
CA GLY A 51 2.75 -6.49 9.80
C GLY A 51 3.46 -5.99 11.07
N GLN A 52 4.29 -4.95 10.95
CA GLN A 52 5.01 -4.30 12.05
C GLN A 52 4.16 -3.24 12.79
N GLY A 53 2.98 -2.90 12.29
CA GLY A 53 2.06 -1.93 12.89
C GLY A 53 0.60 -2.33 12.75
N VAL A 54 -0.27 -1.68 13.54
CA VAL A 54 -1.72 -1.86 13.46
C VAL A 54 -2.28 -0.88 12.45
N ALA A 55 -2.86 -1.40 11.38
CA ALA A 55 -3.53 -0.59 10.37
C ALA A 55 -4.98 -0.30 10.76
N PRO A 56 -5.56 0.81 10.25
CA PRO A 56 -7.01 1.02 10.31
C PRO A 56 -7.79 -0.11 9.64
N ASP A 57 -8.89 -0.56 10.27
CA ASP A 57 -9.72 -1.68 9.78
C ASP A 57 -10.20 -1.50 8.33
N ARG A 58 -10.43 -0.24 7.91
CA ARG A 58 -10.83 0.08 6.52
C ARG A 58 -9.81 -0.38 5.48
N PHE A 59 -8.52 -0.43 5.82
CA PHE A 59 -7.43 -0.80 4.92
C PHE A 59 -7.03 -2.26 5.05
N ALA A 60 -7.52 -2.98 6.06
CA ALA A 60 -7.17 -4.38 6.30
C ALA A 60 -7.29 -5.28 5.04
N PRO A 61 -8.38 -5.26 4.25
CA PRO A 61 -8.46 -6.09 3.04
C PRO A 61 -7.45 -5.69 1.96
N LEU A 62 -7.17 -4.39 1.81
CA LEU A 62 -6.22 -3.87 0.83
C LEU A 62 -4.78 -4.23 1.22
N ILE A 63 -4.44 -4.09 2.51
CA ILE A 63 -3.12 -4.43 3.04
C ILE A 63 -2.84 -5.92 2.91
N ASP A 64 -3.81 -6.78 3.22
CA ASP A 64 -3.65 -8.23 3.06
C ASP A 64 -3.41 -8.60 1.59
N ASP A 65 -4.10 -7.96 0.65
CA ASP A 65 -3.86 -8.18 -0.79
C ASP A 65 -2.49 -7.67 -1.25
N ILE A 66 -2.07 -6.48 -0.81
CA ILE A 66 -0.74 -5.92 -1.11
C ILE A 66 0.35 -6.82 -0.52
N ALA A 67 0.23 -7.23 0.75
CA ALA A 67 1.22 -8.07 1.41
C ALA A 67 1.36 -9.43 0.72
N ARG A 68 0.23 -10.06 0.34
CA ARG A 68 0.25 -11.30 -0.46
C ARG A 68 0.98 -11.08 -1.77
N HIS A 69 0.67 -10.02 -2.51
CA HIS A 69 1.34 -9.75 -3.78
C HIS A 69 2.84 -9.46 -3.61
N ALA A 70 3.20 -8.66 -2.61
CA ALA A 70 4.58 -8.25 -2.32
C ALA A 70 5.47 -9.43 -1.90
N PHE A 71 4.94 -10.36 -1.10
CA PHE A 71 5.70 -11.49 -0.54
C PHE A 71 5.46 -12.83 -1.26
N SER A 72 4.58 -12.90 -2.26
CA SER A 72 4.30 -14.14 -3.02
C SER A 72 5.36 -14.49 -4.08
N ARG A 73 6.53 -13.83 -4.12
CA ARG A 73 7.62 -14.25 -5.02
C ARG A 73 8.29 -15.53 -4.51
N LYS A 74 7.83 -16.65 -5.05
CA LYS A 74 8.57 -17.92 -5.17
C LYS A 74 8.93 -18.15 -6.62
#